data_AF-A0A7J3SCN8-F1
#
_entry.id   AF-A0A7J3SCN8-F1
#
_cell.length_a   1.000
_cell.length_b   1.000
_cell.length_c   1.000
_cell.angle_alpha   90.00
_cell.angle_beta   90.00
_cell.angle_gamma   90.00
#
_symmetry.space_group_name_H-M   'P 1'
#
loop_
_entity.id
_entity.type
_entity.pdbx_description
1 polymer ?
#
loop_
_entity_poly.entity_id
_entity_poly.type
_entity_poly.pdbx_seq_one_letter_code
_entity_poly.pdbx_strand_id
1 'polypeptide(L)'
;MSCKFGCRGQILILFAVLYVALMYQLVYFTPYYGIGIDVSSNYIQALNLMFKRSVCDALAFHVNGGEFIDRLNLDLHDIMTVYPLIVELSSYNVILKDGYVGASATLQVYDFKYRCKYTFSYNCCLGFKIVNITVSNSYVPAFNDIKMVVGVFGDSEVLLKPPAFTISYNYNGSTFTFNPYYESLMDGYYMVHFVIPLNVHAFTFIVIDWRGVKCIELFKL
;
A
#
# COMPACT_ATOMS: atom_id res chain seq x y z
N MET A 1 -38.32 -57.00 -7.98
CA MET A 1 -36.91 -57.00 -7.49
C MET A 1 -36.33 -55.63 -7.78
N SER A 2 -36.38 -54.69 -6.85
CA SER A 2 -35.78 -53.37 -7.05
C SER A 2 -35.10 -52.86 -5.78
N CYS A 3 -34.04 -52.09 -6.02
CA CYS A 3 -33.37 -51.17 -5.09
C CYS A 3 -32.44 -51.75 -4.00
N LYS A 4 -31.30 -52.32 -4.43
CA LYS A 4 -30.08 -52.48 -3.59
C LYS A 4 -29.05 -51.33 -3.74
N PHE A 5 -29.40 -50.23 -4.42
CA PHE A 5 -28.50 -49.08 -4.63
C PHE A 5 -28.71 -47.90 -3.68
N GLY A 6 -29.81 -47.86 -2.91
CA GLY A 6 -30.13 -46.72 -2.02
C GLY A 6 -29.26 -46.62 -0.76
N CYS A 7 -28.87 -47.77 -0.17
CA CYS A 7 -28.21 -47.76 1.14
C CYS A 7 -26.76 -47.23 1.09
N ARG A 8 -26.04 -47.39 -0.03
CA ARG A 8 -24.65 -46.91 -0.15
C ARG A 8 -24.56 -45.39 -0.26
N GLY A 9 -25.49 -44.76 -0.99
CA GLY A 9 -25.55 -43.30 -1.11
C GLY A 9 -25.93 -42.63 0.21
N GLN A 10 -26.85 -43.24 0.97
CA GLN A 10 -27.23 -42.75 2.30
C GLN A 10 -26.07 -42.79 3.30
N ILE A 11 -25.23 -43.83 3.27
CA ILE A 11 -24.04 -43.93 4.12
C ILE A 11 -23.03 -42.83 3.79
N LEU A 12 -22.78 -42.56 2.50
CA LEU A 12 -21.87 -41.48 2.07
C LEU A 12 -22.38 -40.09 2.50
N ILE A 13 -23.67 -39.83 2.36
CA ILE A 13 -24.29 -38.58 2.83
C ILE A 13 -24.12 -38.45 4.35
N LEU A 14 -24.32 -39.55 5.09
CA LEU A 14 -24.18 -39.54 6.55
C LEU A 14 -22.74 -39.22 6.98
N PHE A 15 -21.74 -39.80 6.32
CA PHE A 15 -20.32 -39.46 6.56
C PHE A 15 -19.99 -38.02 6.20
N ALA A 16 -20.53 -37.48 5.11
CA ALA A 16 -20.33 -36.08 4.73
C ALA A 16 -20.93 -35.13 5.76
N VAL A 17 -22.14 -35.41 6.25
CA VAL A 17 -22.79 -34.63 7.31
C VAL A 17 -22.01 -34.71 8.62
N LEU A 18 -21.54 -35.90 8.98
CA LEU A 18 -20.71 -36.10 10.17
C LEU A 18 -19.40 -35.31 10.07
N TYR A 19 -18.73 -35.35 8.91
CA TYR A 19 -17.50 -34.60 8.66
C TYR A 19 -17.71 -33.09 8.79
N VAL A 20 -18.76 -32.55 8.18
CA VAL A 20 -19.10 -31.11 8.28
C VAL A 20 -19.44 -30.73 9.71
N ALA A 21 -20.21 -31.55 10.44
CA ALA A 21 -20.55 -31.31 11.84
C ALA A 21 -19.30 -31.34 12.74
N LEU A 22 -18.36 -32.25 12.49
CA LEU A 22 -17.10 -32.36 13.23
C LEU A 22 -16.19 -31.15 12.97
N MET A 23 -16.12 -30.68 11.73
CA MET A 23 -15.41 -29.43 11.39
C MET A 23 -16.06 -28.22 12.04
N TYR A 24 -17.39 -28.14 12.05
CA TYR A 24 -18.13 -27.07 12.70
C TYR A 24 -17.92 -27.08 14.22
N GLN A 25 -17.95 -28.26 14.85
CA GLN A 25 -17.61 -28.42 16.26
C GLN A 25 -16.15 -28.05 16.54
N LEU A 26 -15.19 -28.40 15.68
CA LEU A 26 -13.80 -28.00 15.84
C LEU A 26 -13.63 -26.47 15.84
N VAL A 27 -14.34 -25.77 14.95
CA VAL A 27 -14.38 -24.30 14.88
C VAL A 27 -15.08 -23.69 16.10
N TYR A 28 -16.09 -24.36 16.65
CA TYR A 28 -16.80 -23.87 17.84
C TYR A 28 -16.06 -24.17 19.15
N PHE A 29 -15.32 -25.28 19.19
CA PHE A 29 -14.53 -25.72 20.34
C PHE A 29 -13.12 -25.11 20.36
N THR A 30 -12.66 -24.47 19.28
CA THR A 30 -11.49 -23.59 19.38
C THR A 30 -11.81 -22.49 20.38
N PRO A 31 -11.22 -22.54 21.58
CA PRO A 31 -11.61 -21.64 22.65
C PRO A 31 -11.31 -20.21 22.23
N TYR A 32 -12.30 -19.33 22.40
CA TYR A 32 -12.17 -17.88 22.27
C TYR A 32 -11.32 -17.36 23.43
N TYR A 33 -10.03 -17.66 23.35
CA TYR A 33 -9.05 -17.20 24.31
C TYR A 33 -8.62 -15.80 23.88
N GLY A 34 -9.29 -14.80 24.45
CA GLY A 34 -8.71 -13.46 24.62
C GLY A 34 -7.56 -13.57 25.62
N ILE A 35 -6.48 -14.24 25.22
CA ILE A 35 -5.25 -14.23 26.01
C ILE A 35 -4.53 -12.94 25.61
N GLY A 36 -4.41 -12.02 26.56
CA GLY A 36 -3.32 -11.05 26.55
C GLY A 36 -2.05 -11.85 26.72
N ILE A 37 -1.45 -12.29 25.60
CA ILE A 37 -0.24 -13.08 25.65
C ILE A 37 0.96 -12.13 25.50
N ASP A 38 1.84 -12.15 26.49
CA ASP A 38 3.27 -11.93 26.30
C ASP A 38 3.81 -13.08 25.41
N VAL A 39 3.52 -13.05 24.10
CA VAL A 39 4.23 -13.90 23.12
C VAL A 39 5.60 -13.30 22.88
N SER A 40 6.62 -14.12 22.55
CA SER A 40 7.88 -13.61 22.03
C SER A 40 7.62 -12.64 20.88
N SER A 41 7.78 -11.34 21.17
CA SER A 41 7.26 -10.23 20.38
C SER A 41 7.66 -10.30 18.91
N ASN A 42 8.81 -10.91 18.62
CA ASN A 42 9.43 -10.94 17.31
C ASN A 42 8.59 -11.64 16.23
N TYR A 43 7.84 -12.70 16.55
CA TYR A 43 7.04 -13.40 15.52
C TYR A 43 5.85 -12.56 15.06
N ILE A 44 5.05 -12.07 16.00
CA ILE A 44 3.89 -11.22 15.71
C ILE A 44 4.36 -9.88 15.12
N GLN A 45 5.46 -9.33 15.62
CA GLN A 45 6.08 -8.12 15.05
C GLN A 45 6.54 -8.35 13.60
N ALA A 46 7.17 -9.49 13.29
CA ALA A 46 7.57 -9.82 11.92
C ALA A 46 6.35 -9.93 11.00
N LEU A 47 5.29 -10.63 11.42
CA LEU A 47 4.04 -10.71 10.65
C LEU A 47 3.41 -9.33 10.46
N ASN A 48 3.35 -8.49 11.50
CA ASN A 48 2.83 -7.13 11.43
C ASN A 48 3.60 -6.29 10.39
N LEU A 49 4.93 -6.40 10.35
CA LEU A 49 5.76 -5.74 9.34
C LEU A 49 5.52 -6.28 7.93
N MET A 50 5.36 -7.61 7.78
CA MET A 50 5.04 -8.23 6.49
C MET A 50 3.69 -7.76 5.95
N PHE A 51 2.64 -7.80 6.77
CA PHE A 51 1.32 -7.33 6.39
C PHE A 51 1.29 -5.84 6.08
N LYS A 52 1.97 -5.01 6.89
CA LYS A 52 2.14 -3.59 6.59
C LYS A 52 2.81 -3.40 5.24
N ARG A 53 3.86 -4.17 4.95
CA ARG A 53 4.56 -4.11 3.67
C ARG A 53 3.66 -4.51 2.50
N SER A 54 2.86 -5.56 2.63
CA SER A 54 1.88 -5.98 1.61
C SER A 54 0.86 -4.89 1.31
N VAL A 55 0.35 -4.19 2.34
CA VAL A 55 -0.56 -3.05 2.14
C VAL A 55 0.13 -1.90 1.39
N CYS A 56 1.41 -1.62 1.71
CA CYS A 56 2.18 -0.61 0.99
C CYS A 56 2.47 -1.02 -0.47
N ASP A 57 2.80 -2.29 -0.71
CA ASP A 57 3.07 -2.82 -2.04
C ASP A 57 1.81 -2.81 -2.91
N ALA A 58 0.67 -3.21 -2.35
CA ALA A 58 -0.63 -3.10 -3.00
C ALA A 58 -1.00 -1.65 -3.35
N LEU A 59 -0.70 -0.68 -2.45
CA LEU A 59 -0.89 0.74 -2.76
C LEU A 59 0.04 1.19 -3.91
N ALA A 60 1.32 0.81 -3.87
CA ALA A 60 2.27 1.13 -4.93
C ALA A 60 1.83 0.56 -6.29
N PHE A 61 1.34 -0.69 -6.30
CA PHE A 61 0.79 -1.32 -7.50
C PHE A 61 -0.45 -0.59 -8.03
N HIS A 62 -1.37 -0.20 -7.14
CA HIS A 62 -2.58 0.52 -7.52
C HIS A 62 -2.29 1.89 -8.14
N VAL A 63 -1.34 2.62 -7.56
CA VAL A 63 -0.88 3.91 -8.09
C VAL A 63 -0.24 3.77 -9.49
N ASN A 64 0.25 2.58 -9.84
CA ASN A 64 0.78 2.27 -11.17
C ASN A 64 -0.30 1.76 -12.15
N GLY A 65 -1.59 1.80 -11.78
CA GLY A 65 -2.71 1.42 -12.63
C GLY A 65 -3.20 -0.02 -12.43
N GLY A 66 -2.68 -0.72 -11.42
CA GLY A 66 -3.15 -2.05 -11.05
C GLY A 66 -4.34 -2.03 -10.08
N GLU A 67 -4.89 -3.21 -9.78
CA GLU A 67 -5.95 -3.36 -8.78
C GLU A 67 -5.37 -3.60 -7.38
N PHE A 68 -5.76 -2.78 -6.40
CA PHE A 68 -5.25 -2.86 -5.02
C PHE A 68 -5.56 -4.20 -4.35
N ILE A 69 -6.83 -4.65 -4.47
CA ILE A 69 -7.29 -5.87 -3.81
C ILE A 69 -6.59 -7.11 -4.37
N ASP A 70 -6.44 -7.18 -5.69
CA ASP A 70 -5.82 -8.34 -6.35
C ASP A 70 -4.37 -8.51 -5.89
N ARG A 71 -3.63 -7.39 -5.82
CA ARG A 71 -2.25 -7.41 -5.32
C ARG A 71 -2.17 -7.78 -3.84
N LEU A 72 -3.02 -7.17 -3.00
CA LEU A 72 -3.03 -7.46 -1.57
C LEU A 72 -3.38 -8.93 -1.30
N ASN A 73 -4.38 -9.48 -1.98
CA ASN A 73 -4.78 -10.88 -1.82
C ASN A 73 -3.67 -11.84 -2.25
N LEU A 74 -2.94 -11.53 -3.33
CA LEU A 74 -1.80 -12.32 -3.77
C LEU A 74 -0.69 -12.32 -2.70
N ASP A 75 -0.32 -11.15 -2.20
CA ASP A 75 0.71 -11.04 -1.15
C ASP A 75 0.29 -11.76 0.14
N LEU A 76 -0.98 -11.64 0.54
CA LEU A 76 -1.51 -12.35 1.72
C LEU A 76 -1.55 -13.86 1.49
N HIS A 77 -1.89 -14.31 0.28
CA HIS A 77 -1.85 -15.72 -0.07
C HIS A 77 -0.43 -16.28 0.06
N ASP A 78 0.57 -15.58 -0.47
CA ASP A 78 1.97 -15.98 -0.34
C ASP A 78 2.37 -16.12 1.13
N ILE A 79 1.97 -15.20 2.01
CA ILE A 79 2.22 -15.30 3.45
C ILE A 79 1.51 -16.53 4.06
N MET A 80 0.25 -16.79 3.70
CA MET A 80 -0.52 -17.96 4.17
C MET A 80 0.06 -19.30 3.69
N THR A 81 0.79 -19.33 2.58
CA THR A 81 1.46 -20.57 2.12
C THR A 81 2.70 -20.90 2.96
N VAL A 82 3.33 -19.89 3.55
CA VAL A 82 4.58 -20.04 4.33
C VAL A 82 4.28 -20.22 5.82
N TYR A 83 3.28 -19.52 6.34
CA TYR A 83 2.94 -19.51 7.76
C TYR A 83 1.61 -20.20 8.03
N PRO A 84 1.46 -20.91 9.17
CA PRO A 84 0.22 -21.59 9.53
C PRO A 84 -0.82 -20.58 10.05
N LEU A 85 -1.33 -19.75 9.16
CA LEU A 85 -2.30 -18.69 9.46
C LEU A 85 -3.31 -18.53 8.32
N ILE A 86 -4.49 -18.01 8.66
CA ILE A 86 -5.49 -17.53 7.69
C ILE A 86 -5.62 -16.02 7.88
N VAL A 87 -5.56 -15.28 6.78
CA VAL A 87 -5.74 -13.83 6.77
C VAL A 87 -6.96 -13.47 5.96
N GLU A 88 -7.85 -12.69 6.54
CA GLU A 88 -9.05 -12.18 5.90
C GLU A 88 -9.02 -10.65 5.86
N LEU A 89 -9.20 -10.08 4.67
CA LEU A 89 -9.39 -8.64 4.50
C LEU A 89 -10.80 -8.25 4.97
N SER A 90 -10.89 -7.53 6.08
CA SER A 90 -12.18 -7.13 6.66
C SER A 90 -12.73 -5.84 6.04
N SER A 91 -11.86 -4.88 5.81
CA SER A 91 -12.21 -3.61 5.17
C SER A 91 -10.97 -2.98 4.56
N TYR A 92 -11.19 -2.20 3.51
CA TYR A 92 -10.13 -1.37 2.93
C TYR A 92 -10.74 -0.09 2.36
N ASN A 93 -9.88 0.92 2.20
CA ASN A 93 -10.20 2.16 1.49
C ASN A 93 -8.92 2.63 0.81
N VAL A 94 -9.03 3.09 -0.44
CA VAL A 94 -7.92 3.63 -1.21
C VAL A 94 -8.32 5.01 -1.70
N ILE A 95 -7.40 5.97 -1.54
CA ILE A 95 -7.59 7.36 -1.89
C ILE A 95 -6.47 7.75 -2.83
N LEU A 96 -6.81 8.11 -4.07
CA LEU A 96 -5.92 8.72 -5.03
C LEU A 96 -6.41 10.15 -5.29
N LYS A 97 -5.62 11.13 -4.89
CA LYS A 97 -5.88 12.56 -5.12
C LYS A 97 -4.59 13.23 -5.58
N ASP A 98 -4.73 14.37 -6.24
CA ASP A 98 -3.57 15.18 -6.62
C ASP A 98 -2.77 15.54 -5.36
N GLY A 99 -1.47 15.29 -5.41
CA GLY A 99 -0.54 15.53 -4.30
C GLY A 99 -0.70 14.58 -3.10
N TYR A 100 -1.62 13.61 -3.12
CA TYR A 100 -1.84 12.69 -2.01
C TYR A 100 -2.37 11.31 -2.43
N VAL A 101 -1.70 10.26 -1.97
CA VAL A 101 -2.17 8.88 -2.09
C VAL A 101 -2.20 8.21 -0.73
N GLY A 102 -3.18 7.35 -0.50
CA GLY A 102 -3.23 6.56 0.72
C GLY A 102 -4.14 5.35 0.62
N ALA A 103 -3.82 4.35 1.44
CA ALA A 103 -4.65 3.17 1.67
C ALA A 103 -4.78 2.92 3.16
N SER A 104 -5.97 2.52 3.58
CA SER A 104 -6.22 1.94 4.90
C SER A 104 -6.77 0.53 4.71
N ALA A 105 -6.28 -0.45 5.47
CA ALA A 105 -6.74 -1.83 5.41
C ALA A 105 -6.83 -2.43 6.81
N THR A 106 -7.88 -3.19 7.08
CA THR A 106 -8.03 -3.97 8.31
C THR A 106 -7.99 -5.46 7.97
N LEU A 107 -7.03 -6.17 8.56
CA LEU A 107 -6.84 -7.60 8.39
C LEU A 107 -7.22 -8.34 9.67
N GLN A 108 -8.00 -9.39 9.53
CA GLN A 108 -8.24 -10.37 10.59
C GLN A 108 -7.32 -11.57 10.35
N VAL A 109 -6.53 -11.92 11.34
CA VAL A 109 -5.55 -13.01 11.25
C VAL A 109 -5.94 -14.08 12.25
N TYR A 110 -6.15 -15.30 11.77
CA TYR A 110 -6.32 -16.49 12.58
C TYR A 110 -5.01 -17.26 12.56
N ASP A 111 -4.33 -17.31 13.69
CA ASP A 111 -3.02 -17.91 13.82
C ASP A 111 -3.14 -19.28 14.50
N PHE A 112 -2.83 -20.35 13.77
CA PHE A 112 -2.92 -21.71 14.28
C PHE A 112 -1.78 -22.07 15.23
N LYS A 113 -0.63 -21.38 15.15
CA LYS A 113 0.52 -21.62 16.03
C LYS A 113 0.19 -21.24 17.46
N TYR A 114 -0.49 -20.11 17.66
CA TYR A 114 -0.89 -19.62 18.98
C TYR A 114 -2.38 -19.81 19.29
N ARG A 115 -3.15 -20.36 18.34
CA ARG A 115 -4.60 -20.62 18.44
C ARG A 115 -5.39 -19.38 18.84
N CYS A 116 -5.07 -18.25 18.22
CA CYS A 116 -5.67 -16.98 18.56
C CYS A 116 -5.96 -16.16 17.31
N LYS A 117 -6.83 -15.17 17.49
CA LYS A 117 -7.24 -14.24 16.45
C LYS A 117 -6.68 -12.85 16.76
N TYR A 118 -6.05 -12.23 15.78
CA TYR A 118 -5.60 -10.86 15.84
C TYR A 118 -6.35 -10.00 14.82
N THR A 119 -6.41 -8.70 15.08
CA THR A 119 -6.87 -7.72 14.11
C THR A 119 -5.80 -6.66 13.97
N PHE A 120 -5.36 -6.42 12.74
CA PHE A 120 -4.39 -5.39 12.43
C PHE A 120 -5.03 -4.35 11.52
N SER A 121 -4.85 -3.08 11.88
CA SER A 121 -5.28 -1.95 11.06
C SER A 121 -4.05 -1.20 10.58
N TYR A 122 -3.93 -1.08 9.26
CA TYR A 122 -2.80 -0.45 8.59
C TYR A 122 -3.26 0.80 7.87
N ASN A 123 -2.45 1.84 7.97
CA ASN A 123 -2.55 3.03 7.15
C ASN A 123 -1.21 3.22 6.45
N CYS A 124 -1.25 3.36 5.13
CA CYS A 124 -0.12 3.71 4.29
C CYS A 124 -0.50 4.96 3.52
N CYS A 125 0.30 6.02 3.60
CA CYS A 125 0.07 7.22 2.83
C CYS A 125 1.37 7.90 2.42
N LEU A 126 1.28 8.66 1.33
CA LEU A 126 2.30 9.56 0.84
C LEU A 126 1.59 10.79 0.29
N GLY A 127 2.00 11.96 0.75
CA GLY A 127 1.54 13.23 0.21
C GLY A 127 2.63 14.26 0.22
N PHE A 128 2.42 15.33 -0.52
CA PHE A 128 3.24 16.52 -0.42
C PHE A 128 2.38 17.77 -0.47
N LYS A 129 3.00 18.87 -0.04
CA LYS A 129 2.45 20.20 -0.12
C LYS A 129 3.54 21.15 -0.58
N ILE A 130 3.23 21.96 -1.58
CA ILE A 130 4.10 23.09 -1.94
C ILE A 130 3.91 24.18 -0.89
N VAL A 131 5.00 24.53 -0.21
CA VAL A 131 5.05 25.62 0.77
C VAL A 131 5.29 26.95 0.06
N ASN A 132 6.18 26.95 -0.93
CA ASN A 132 6.52 28.12 -1.71
C ASN A 132 6.98 27.71 -3.12
N ILE A 133 6.65 28.51 -4.11
CA ILE A 133 7.15 28.39 -5.49
C ILE A 133 7.62 29.77 -5.96
N THR A 134 8.86 29.83 -6.41
CA THR A 134 9.43 31.03 -7.03
C THR A 134 9.81 30.70 -8.46
N VAL A 135 9.29 31.51 -9.39
CA VAL A 135 9.58 31.41 -10.81
C VAL A 135 10.32 32.69 -11.20
N SER A 136 11.45 32.53 -11.88
CA SER A 136 12.27 33.65 -12.35
C SER A 136 12.81 33.35 -13.74
N ASN A 137 13.22 34.37 -14.49
CA ASN A 137 13.91 34.14 -15.76
C ASN A 137 15.27 33.51 -15.47
N SER A 138 15.58 32.40 -16.17
CA SER A 138 16.90 31.79 -16.09
C SER A 138 17.97 32.70 -16.70
N TYR A 139 19.24 32.47 -16.35
CA TYR A 139 20.39 33.09 -17.02
C TYR A 139 20.38 32.82 -18.54
N VAL A 140 19.73 31.73 -18.96
CA VAL A 140 19.43 31.45 -20.37
C VAL A 140 18.04 31.99 -20.70
N PRO A 141 17.90 33.00 -21.59
CA PRO A 141 16.64 33.74 -21.81
C PRO A 141 15.45 32.89 -22.31
N ALA A 142 15.72 31.68 -22.81
CA ALA A 142 14.70 30.77 -23.33
C ALA A 142 14.06 29.89 -22.24
N PHE A 143 14.44 30.04 -20.97
CA PHE A 143 14.03 29.17 -19.88
C PHE A 143 13.55 29.92 -18.64
N ASN A 144 12.59 29.33 -17.95
CA ASN A 144 12.18 29.67 -16.59
C ASN A 144 13.00 28.86 -15.59
N ASP A 145 13.53 29.55 -14.57
CA ASP A 145 14.15 28.96 -13.39
C ASP A 145 13.10 28.83 -12.27
N ILE A 146 12.85 27.61 -11.82
CA ILE A 146 11.80 27.29 -10.84
C ILE A 146 12.45 26.69 -9.59
N LYS A 147 12.21 27.33 -8.45
CA LYS A 147 12.58 26.80 -7.12
C LYS A 147 11.32 26.60 -6.31
N MET A 148 11.17 25.40 -5.75
CA MET A 148 10.02 24.99 -4.96
C MET A 148 10.48 24.52 -3.59
N VAL A 149 9.79 24.97 -2.54
CA VAL A 149 9.90 24.39 -1.20
C VAL A 149 8.74 23.41 -1.03
N VAL A 150 9.06 22.13 -0.87
CA VAL A 150 8.09 21.03 -0.84
C VAL A 150 8.15 20.35 0.53
N GLY A 151 7.02 20.32 1.23
CA GLY A 151 6.85 19.50 2.43
C GLY A 151 6.26 18.15 2.05
N VAL A 152 7.01 17.08 2.24
CA VAL A 152 6.59 15.68 2.04
C VAL A 152 6.15 15.11 3.38
N PHE A 153 4.98 14.48 3.40
CA PHE A 153 4.39 13.86 4.59
C PHE A 153 3.82 12.48 4.25
N GLY A 154 3.64 11.66 5.28
CA GLY A 154 3.12 10.31 5.14
C GLY A 154 3.08 9.63 6.49
N ASP A 155 2.99 8.30 6.49
CA ASP A 155 3.27 7.54 7.70
C ASP A 155 4.73 7.71 8.17
N SER A 156 5.00 7.34 9.43
CA SER A 156 6.32 7.52 10.05
C SER A 156 7.47 6.84 9.29
N GLU A 157 7.16 5.87 8.42
CA GLU A 157 8.16 5.13 7.64
C GLU A 157 8.53 5.83 6.32
N VAL A 158 7.68 6.74 5.83
CA VAL A 158 7.95 7.53 4.61
C VAL A 158 9.24 8.34 4.73
N LEU A 159 9.49 8.89 5.92
CA LEU A 159 10.63 9.77 6.18
C LEU A 159 11.93 9.01 6.49
N LEU A 160 11.94 7.66 6.43
CA LEU A 160 13.14 6.85 6.68
C LEU A 160 14.23 7.05 5.61
N LYS A 161 13.82 7.36 4.37
CA LYS A 161 14.71 7.62 3.25
C LYS A 161 14.25 8.85 2.49
N PRO A 162 15.18 9.64 1.93
CA PRO A 162 14.80 10.76 1.08
C PRO A 162 13.92 10.28 -0.08
N PRO A 163 12.81 10.98 -0.38
CA PRO A 163 11.99 10.68 -1.54
C PRO A 163 12.74 11.05 -2.82
N ALA A 164 12.37 10.40 -3.92
CA ALA A 164 12.77 10.80 -5.25
C ALA A 164 11.76 11.80 -5.81
N PHE A 165 12.27 12.83 -6.49
CA PHE A 165 11.48 13.83 -7.19
C PHE A 165 11.64 13.64 -8.69
N THR A 166 10.55 13.82 -9.43
CA THR A 166 10.56 13.79 -10.89
C THR A 166 9.66 14.91 -11.43
N ILE A 167 10.15 15.60 -12.45
CA ILE A 167 9.41 16.61 -13.19
C ILE A 167 9.07 16.04 -14.55
N SER A 168 7.85 16.26 -15.01
CA SER A 168 7.46 16.01 -16.39
C SER A 168 6.75 17.21 -16.98
N TYR A 169 7.05 17.58 -18.23
CA TYR A 169 6.31 18.62 -18.93
C TYR A 169 6.21 18.32 -20.43
N ASN A 170 5.21 18.90 -21.10
CA ASN A 170 5.03 18.76 -22.54
C ASN A 170 5.61 19.96 -23.28
N TYR A 171 6.44 19.71 -24.29
CA TYR A 171 7.00 20.73 -25.16
C TYR A 171 7.00 20.24 -26.60
N ASN A 172 6.41 21.02 -27.51
CA ASN A 172 6.27 20.70 -28.94
C ASN A 172 5.73 19.28 -29.21
N GLY A 173 4.70 18.87 -28.46
CA GLY A 173 4.05 17.55 -28.62
C GLY A 173 4.84 16.37 -28.04
N SER A 174 6.00 16.61 -27.42
CA SER A 174 6.80 15.57 -26.74
C SER A 174 6.80 15.78 -25.23
N THR A 175 6.73 14.68 -24.48
CA THR A 175 6.83 14.71 -23.01
C THR A 175 8.28 14.55 -22.58
N PHE A 176 8.78 15.50 -21.82
CA PHE A 176 10.12 15.47 -21.23
C PHE A 176 9.99 15.14 -19.75
N THR A 177 10.78 14.18 -19.27
CA THR A 177 10.77 13.74 -17.87
C THR A 177 12.21 13.66 -17.36
N PHE A 178 12.47 14.25 -16.19
CA PHE A 178 13.81 14.27 -15.59
C PHE A 178 13.74 14.39 -14.07
N ASN A 179 14.84 14.07 -13.40
CA ASN A 179 14.96 14.23 -11.96
C ASN A 179 15.59 15.61 -11.67
N PRO A 180 14.90 16.49 -10.92
CA PRO A 180 15.41 17.81 -10.60
C PRO A 180 16.53 17.71 -9.56
N TYR A 181 17.30 18.79 -9.43
CA TYR A 181 18.21 18.94 -8.30
C TYR A 181 17.37 19.21 -7.03
N TYR A 182 17.74 18.61 -5.91
CA TYR A 182 17.07 18.85 -4.63
C TYR A 182 18.05 18.85 -3.46
N GLU A 183 17.69 19.61 -2.43
CA GLU A 183 18.41 19.70 -1.16
C GLU A 183 17.43 19.54 0.01
N SER A 184 17.81 18.79 1.03
CA SER A 184 17.02 18.66 2.27
C SER A 184 17.23 19.91 3.12
N LEU A 185 16.15 20.61 3.46
CA LEU A 185 16.20 21.77 4.34
C LEU A 185 16.08 21.36 5.81
N MET A 186 15.15 20.44 6.08
CA MET A 186 14.86 19.83 7.39
C MET A 186 14.02 18.57 7.18
N ASP A 187 13.77 17.80 8.22
CA ASP A 187 13.00 16.54 8.13
C ASP A 187 11.65 16.76 7.44
N GLY A 188 11.48 16.09 6.29
CA GLY A 188 10.27 16.17 5.46
C GLY A 188 10.17 17.41 4.56
N TYR A 189 11.10 18.37 4.60
CA TYR A 189 11.08 19.55 3.74
C TYR A 189 12.28 19.62 2.80
N TYR A 190 11.99 19.81 1.52
CA TYR A 190 12.98 19.78 0.45
C TYR A 190 12.89 21.05 -0.40
N MET A 191 14.03 21.60 -0.75
CA MET A 191 14.14 22.60 -1.81
C MET A 191 14.41 21.86 -3.13
N VAL A 192 13.49 21.98 -4.08
CA VAL A 192 13.59 21.37 -5.40
C VAL A 192 13.82 22.47 -6.44
N HIS A 193 14.84 22.30 -7.27
CA HIS A 193 15.27 23.29 -8.24
C HIS A 193 15.38 22.67 -9.64
N PHE A 194 14.75 23.32 -10.62
CA PHE A 194 14.76 22.88 -12.01
C PHE A 194 14.47 24.02 -12.98
N VAL A 195 14.78 23.76 -14.25
CA VAL A 195 14.65 24.73 -15.34
C VAL A 195 13.75 24.13 -16.43
N ILE A 196 12.82 24.91 -16.95
CA ILE A 196 11.92 24.50 -18.05
C ILE A 196 11.87 25.58 -19.14
N PRO A 197 11.54 25.25 -20.41
CA PRO A 197 11.42 26.27 -21.45
C PRO A 197 10.38 27.35 -21.11
N LEU A 198 10.62 28.59 -21.53
CA LEU A 198 9.77 29.76 -21.23
C LEU A 198 8.31 29.57 -21.67
N ASN A 199 8.10 28.83 -22.75
CA ASN A 199 6.78 28.58 -23.35
C ASN A 199 6.01 27.42 -22.67
N VAL A 200 6.59 26.79 -21.64
CA VAL A 200 5.92 25.73 -20.86
C VAL A 200 5.17 26.38 -19.70
N HIS A 201 3.84 26.27 -19.71
CA HIS A 201 2.95 26.86 -18.70
C HIS A 201 2.43 25.86 -17.68
N ALA A 202 2.77 24.58 -17.83
CA ALA A 202 2.38 23.55 -16.87
C ALA A 202 3.42 22.44 -16.81
N PHE A 203 3.60 21.88 -15.63
CA PHE A 203 4.47 20.73 -15.39
C PHE A 203 3.82 19.81 -14.35
N THR A 204 4.04 18.52 -14.50
CA THR A 204 3.66 17.50 -13.54
C THR A 204 4.80 17.27 -12.57
N PHE A 205 4.52 17.44 -11.28
CA PHE A 205 5.44 17.12 -10.19
C PHE A 205 5.10 15.74 -9.63
N ILE A 206 6.12 14.91 -9.46
CA ILE A 206 5.97 13.54 -8.97
C ILE A 206 6.91 13.38 -7.78
N VAL A 207 6.37 12.89 -6.66
CA VAL A 207 7.14 12.46 -5.49
C VAL A 207 6.99 10.95 -5.35
N ILE A 208 8.11 10.25 -5.18
CA ILE A 208 8.17 8.80 -5.06
C ILE A 208 8.92 8.45 -3.78
N ASP A 209 8.35 7.58 -2.95
CA ASP A 209 9.02 7.10 -1.76
C ASP A 209 9.81 5.80 -2.01
N TRP A 210 10.57 5.36 -1.00
CA TRP A 210 11.37 4.13 -1.07
C TRP A 210 10.54 2.85 -1.22
N ARG A 211 9.22 2.91 -0.97
CA ARG A 211 8.31 1.77 -1.11
C ARG A 211 7.81 1.64 -2.54
N GLY A 212 8.05 2.64 -3.39
CA GLY A 212 7.54 2.70 -4.75
C GLY A 212 6.15 3.34 -4.85
N VAL A 213 5.63 3.89 -3.75
CA VAL A 213 4.41 4.68 -3.77
C VAL A 213 4.75 6.05 -4.37
N LYS A 214 3.97 6.50 -5.34
CA LYS A 214 4.13 7.80 -6.00
C LYS A 214 2.89 8.67 -5.84
N CYS A 215 3.07 9.97 -5.68
CA CYS A 215 1.99 10.95 -5.76
C CYS A 215 2.34 11.99 -6.82
N ILE A 216 1.29 12.47 -7.49
CA ILE A 216 1.40 13.24 -8.72
C ILE A 216 0.51 14.48 -8.57
N GLU A 217 0.99 15.63 -9.00
CA GLU A 217 0.18 16.85 -9.10
C GLU A 217 0.60 17.65 -10.33
N LEU A 218 -0.39 18.18 -11.05
CA LEU A 218 -0.17 19.07 -12.19
C LEU A 218 -0.15 20.52 -11.71
N PHE A 219 0.95 21.20 -11.95
CA PHE A 219 1.12 22.62 -11.65
C PHE A 219 0.97 23.45 -12.90
N LYS A 220 0.29 24.59 -12.78
CA LYS A 220 0.21 25.64 -13.79
C LYS A 220 1.00 26.86 -13.30
N LEU A 221 1.82 27.41 -14.19
CA LEU A 221 2.70 28.55 -13.94
C LEU A 221 2.02 29.89 -14.25
#